data_AF-A0A7S0T8J0-F1
#
_entry.id   AF-A0A7S0T8J0-F1
#
_cell.length_a   1.000
_cell.length_b   1.000
_cell.length_c   1.000
_cell.angle_alpha   90.00
_cell.angle_beta   90.00
_cell.angle_gamma   90.00
#
_symmetry.space_group_name_H-M   'P 1'
#
loop_
_entity.id
_entity.type
_entity.pdbx_description
1 polymer ?
#
loop_
_entity_poly.entity_id
_entity_poly.type
_entity_poly.pdbx_seq_one_letter_code
_entity_poly.pdbx_strand_id
1 'polypeptide(L)'
;GFEQVWSYGTGSSVKLPGTAADKPNVYSFGTPYGYMYDDLRDKSETLYTQNGVLKMLDRNRKIKTAPERWQENHLPFDFVITFEERVFDAVLDDFATNRHPRTFEPVYVINLEVKDTHTEAASGATLAVQ
;
A
#
# COMPACT_ATOMS: atom_id res chain seq x y z
N GLY A 1 14.27 1.71 -16.24
CA GLY A 1 13.61 1.32 -14.99
C GLY A 1 12.48 0.37 -15.33
N PHE A 2 11.92 -0.36 -14.37
CA PHE A 2 10.72 -1.18 -14.60
C PHE A 2 9.59 -0.30 -15.16
N GLU A 3 9.01 -0.68 -16.29
CA GLU A 3 8.00 0.14 -16.99
C GLU A 3 6.57 -0.20 -16.56
N GLN A 4 6.40 -1.37 -15.94
CA GLN A 4 5.10 -1.93 -15.56
C GLN A 4 5.11 -2.26 -14.07
N VAL A 5 4.82 -1.25 -13.24
CA VAL A 5 4.80 -1.37 -11.77
C VAL A 5 3.45 -0.92 -11.24
N TRP A 6 2.84 -1.75 -10.41
CA TRP A 6 1.60 -1.44 -9.68
C TRP A 6 1.81 -1.63 -8.18
N SER A 7 0.92 -1.07 -7.38
CA SER A 7 1.00 -1.13 -5.91
C SER A 7 -0.39 -1.33 -5.31
N TYR A 8 -0.48 -2.16 -4.26
CA TYR A 8 -1.75 -2.53 -3.64
C TYR A 8 -1.61 -2.64 -2.12
N GLY A 9 -2.74 -2.58 -1.41
CA GLY A 9 -2.84 -3.02 -0.02
C GLY A 9 -3.71 -4.28 0.11
N THR A 10 -3.43 -5.13 1.08
CA THR A 10 -4.19 -6.37 1.34
C THR A 10 -5.23 -6.24 2.45
N GLY A 11 -5.18 -5.14 3.23
CA GLY A 11 -6.09 -4.88 4.33
C GLY A 11 -7.55 -4.74 3.90
N SER A 12 -8.46 -4.65 4.87
CA SER A 12 -9.89 -4.38 4.62
C SER A 12 -10.18 -2.89 4.40
N SER A 13 -9.32 -2.01 4.91
CA SER A 13 -9.42 -0.57 4.77
C SER A 13 -8.02 0.07 4.84
N VAL A 14 -7.93 1.32 4.38
CA VAL A 14 -6.73 2.15 4.48
C VAL A 14 -6.72 2.78 5.86
N LYS A 15 -5.63 2.58 6.62
CA LYS A 15 -5.45 3.14 7.96
C LYS A 15 -4.25 4.09 7.94
N LEU A 16 -4.45 5.31 8.41
CA LEU A 16 -3.39 6.30 8.62
C LEU A 16 -3.27 6.62 10.11
N PRO A 17 -2.07 6.94 10.61
CA PRO A 17 -1.89 7.39 11.99
C PRO A 17 -2.84 8.55 12.31
N GLY A 18 -3.45 8.51 13.50
CA GLY A 18 -4.31 9.58 14.01
C GLY A 18 -3.71 10.26 15.24
N THR A 19 -4.57 10.74 16.14
CA THR A 19 -4.16 11.45 17.37
C THR A 19 -3.60 10.52 18.43
N ALA A 20 -3.94 9.22 18.37
CA ALA A 20 -3.45 8.17 19.25
C ALA A 20 -3.42 6.83 18.51
N ALA A 21 -2.72 5.84 19.05
CA ALA A 21 -2.55 4.52 18.43
C ALA A 21 -3.89 3.76 18.25
N ASP A 22 -4.86 3.99 19.14
CA ASP A 22 -6.20 3.42 19.13
C ASP A 22 -7.21 4.24 18.29
N LYS A 23 -6.79 5.40 17.75
CA LYS A 23 -7.65 6.32 16.99
C LYS A 23 -7.08 6.60 15.59
N PRO A 24 -6.95 5.58 14.72
CA PRO A 24 -6.47 5.78 13.36
C PRO A 24 -7.51 6.52 12.51
N ASN A 25 -7.05 7.19 11.45
CA ASN A 25 -7.93 7.64 10.38
C ASN A 25 -8.17 6.48 9.42
N VAL A 26 -9.44 6.13 9.19
CA VAL A 26 -9.81 4.96 8.39
C VAL A 26 -10.56 5.42 7.14
N TYR A 27 -10.15 4.93 5.98
CA TYR A 27 -10.78 5.19 4.69
C TYR A 27 -11.02 3.90 3.93
N SER A 28 -12.04 3.87 3.09
CA SER A 28 -12.24 2.79 2.13
C SER A 28 -11.18 2.85 1.03
N PHE A 29 -10.77 1.69 0.51
CA PHE A 29 -10.04 1.63 -0.76
C PHE A 29 -10.83 2.34 -1.87
N GLY A 30 -10.13 2.93 -2.84
CA GLY A 30 -10.74 3.78 -3.87
C GLY A 30 -10.98 5.24 -3.45
N THR A 31 -10.87 5.58 -2.17
CA THR A 31 -10.93 6.99 -1.73
C THR A 31 -9.74 7.77 -2.29
N PRO A 32 -9.93 8.88 -3.03
CA PRO A 32 -8.79 9.59 -3.62
C PRO A 32 -7.83 10.15 -2.56
N TYR A 33 -6.52 10.06 -2.83
CA TYR A 33 -5.50 10.62 -1.91
C TYR A 33 -5.65 12.13 -1.74
N GLY A 34 -6.15 12.85 -2.76
CA GLY A 34 -6.47 14.28 -2.65
C GLY A 34 -7.53 14.56 -1.59
N TYR A 35 -8.59 13.74 -1.55
CA TYR A 35 -9.63 13.84 -0.53
C TYR A 35 -9.09 13.55 0.87
N MET A 36 -8.29 12.48 1.02
CA MET A 36 -7.66 12.16 2.31
C MET A 36 -6.75 13.29 2.79
N TYR A 37 -6.01 13.92 1.88
CA TYR A 37 -5.12 15.04 2.19
C TYR A 37 -5.91 16.23 2.74
N ASP A 38 -6.98 16.64 2.06
CA ASP A 38 -7.79 17.77 2.49
C ASP A 38 -8.50 17.47 3.83
N ASP A 39 -9.07 16.27 3.99
CA ASP A 39 -9.71 15.84 5.24
C ASP A 39 -8.75 15.87 6.44
N LEU A 40 -7.52 15.37 6.29
CA LEU A 40 -6.53 15.41 7.36
C LEU A 40 -6.00 16.82 7.63
N ARG A 41 -5.77 17.62 6.58
CA ARG A 41 -5.35 19.02 6.74
C ARG A 41 -6.39 19.80 7.54
N ASP A 42 -7.67 19.63 7.21
CA ASP A 42 -8.78 20.34 7.87
C ASP A 42 -8.98 19.86 9.32
N LYS A 43 -8.71 18.58 9.61
CA LYS A 43 -8.71 18.04 10.99
C LYS A 43 -7.58 18.61 11.86
N SER A 44 -6.34 18.60 11.36
CA SER A 44 -5.18 19.20 12.05
C SER A 44 -3.93 19.22 11.15
N GLU A 45 -3.76 20.30 10.39
CA GLU A 45 -2.58 20.49 9.54
C GLU A 45 -1.25 20.32 10.30
N THR A 46 -1.16 20.88 11.52
CA THR A 46 0.04 20.78 12.36
C THR A 46 0.41 19.34 12.68
N LEU A 47 -0.55 18.53 13.17
CA LEU A 47 -0.30 17.14 13.56
C LEU A 47 0.16 16.30 12.36
N TYR A 48 -0.57 16.38 11.26
CA TYR A 48 -0.33 15.53 10.09
C TYR A 48 0.84 16.01 9.21
N THR A 49 1.28 17.26 9.39
CA THR A 49 2.57 17.72 8.89
C THR A 49 3.71 17.15 9.73
N GLN A 50 3.61 17.22 11.06
CA GLN A 50 4.67 16.76 11.98
C GLN A 50 4.93 15.25 11.89
N ASN A 51 3.87 14.44 11.75
CA ASN A 51 4.02 12.98 11.62
C ASN A 51 4.32 12.51 10.17
N GLY A 52 4.38 13.44 9.20
CA GLY A 52 4.73 13.16 7.82
C GLY A 52 3.59 12.64 6.93
N VAL A 53 2.37 12.43 7.44
CA VAL A 53 1.26 11.87 6.67
C VAL A 53 0.84 12.78 5.51
N LEU A 54 0.77 14.11 5.70
CA LEU A 54 0.43 15.02 4.59
C LEU A 54 1.47 14.98 3.47
N LYS A 55 2.76 14.91 3.82
CA LYS A 55 3.85 14.77 2.84
C LYS A 55 3.75 13.44 2.08
N MET A 56 3.40 12.36 2.78
CA MET A 56 3.18 11.05 2.17
C MET A 56 1.99 11.06 1.20
N LEU A 57 0.87 11.65 1.59
CA LEU A 57 -0.32 11.76 0.75
C LEU A 57 -0.08 12.64 -0.48
N ASP A 58 0.66 13.75 -0.33
CA ASP A 58 1.05 14.61 -1.46
C ASP A 58 1.94 13.88 -2.47
N ARG A 59 2.84 13.01 -1.99
CA ARG A 59 3.61 12.11 -2.88
C ARG A 59 2.67 11.12 -3.58
N ASN A 60 1.81 10.43 -2.84
CA ASN A 60 0.98 9.36 -3.39
C ASN A 60 0.01 9.86 -4.48
N ARG A 61 -0.62 11.03 -4.30
CA ARG A 61 -1.53 11.62 -5.28
C ARG A 61 -0.88 12.00 -6.61
N LYS A 62 0.46 12.14 -6.64
CA LYS A 62 1.24 12.38 -7.87
C LYS A 62 1.57 11.08 -8.61
N ILE A 63 1.43 9.94 -7.94
CA ILE A 63 1.71 8.60 -8.49
C ILE A 63 0.41 7.97 -9.02
N LYS A 64 -0.66 7.98 -8.21
CA LYS A 64 -1.98 7.47 -8.60
C LYS A 64 -3.10 8.15 -7.83
N THR A 65 -4.34 8.03 -8.33
CA THR A 65 -5.50 8.74 -7.77
C THR A 65 -5.89 8.24 -6.37
N ALA A 66 -5.92 6.93 -6.16
CA ALA A 66 -6.44 6.29 -4.96
C ALA A 66 -5.64 5.03 -4.59
N PRO A 67 -5.63 4.61 -3.31
CA PRO A 67 -5.15 3.30 -2.91
C PRO A 67 -6.08 2.22 -3.47
N GLU A 68 -5.47 1.11 -3.90
CA GLU A 68 -6.14 -0.02 -4.53
C GLU A 68 -5.93 -1.26 -3.68
N ARG A 69 -6.95 -2.12 -3.66
CA ARG A 69 -6.95 -3.35 -2.88
C ARG A 69 -6.46 -4.52 -3.74
N TRP A 70 -5.59 -5.36 -3.17
CA TRP A 70 -5.01 -6.50 -3.88
C TRP A 70 -6.07 -7.49 -4.39
N GLN A 71 -7.03 -7.82 -3.53
CA GLN A 71 -8.07 -8.82 -3.83
C GLN A 71 -9.06 -8.35 -4.92
N GLU A 72 -9.02 -7.07 -5.29
CA GLU A 72 -9.90 -6.48 -6.32
C GLU A 72 -9.19 -6.32 -7.68
N ASN A 73 -7.89 -6.62 -7.78
CA ASN A 73 -7.17 -6.59 -9.04
C ASN A 73 -7.16 -7.96 -9.73
N HIS A 74 -7.14 -7.95 -11.07
CA HIS A 74 -7.06 -9.17 -11.89
C HIS A 74 -5.97 -9.06 -12.96
N LEU A 75 -5.01 -8.16 -12.77
CA LEU A 75 -3.88 -8.03 -13.68
C LEU A 75 -2.89 -9.20 -13.47
N PRO A 76 -2.26 -9.71 -14.55
CA PRO A 76 -1.17 -10.66 -14.43
C PRO A 76 0.10 -9.96 -13.95
N PHE A 77 0.92 -10.66 -13.17
CA PHE A 77 2.22 -10.19 -12.70
C PHE A 77 3.25 -11.32 -12.76
N ASP A 78 4.48 -11.02 -13.16
CA ASP A 78 5.59 -11.98 -13.07
C ASP A 78 6.12 -12.08 -11.63
N PHE A 79 6.20 -10.93 -10.94
CA PHE A 79 6.73 -10.79 -9.60
C PHE A 79 5.76 -10.01 -8.70
N VAL A 80 5.59 -10.47 -7.46
CA VAL A 80 4.90 -9.76 -6.39
C VAL A 80 5.84 -9.62 -5.21
N ILE A 81 6.14 -8.38 -4.83
CA ILE A 81 6.98 -8.08 -3.67
C ILE A 81 6.08 -7.62 -2.52
N THR A 82 6.20 -8.28 -1.37
CA THR A 82 5.51 -7.90 -0.12
C THR A 82 6.51 -7.37 0.89
N PHE A 83 6.05 -6.49 1.79
CA PHE A 83 6.92 -5.78 2.73
C PHE A 83 6.74 -6.17 4.21
N GLU A 84 5.84 -7.12 4.49
CA GLU A 84 5.65 -7.73 5.81
C GLU A 84 5.01 -9.11 5.65
N GLU A 85 5.30 -10.02 6.60
CA GLU A 85 4.79 -11.41 6.61
C GLU A 85 3.26 -11.49 6.48
N ARG A 86 2.50 -10.63 7.16
CA ARG A 86 1.02 -10.65 7.06
C ARG A 86 0.51 -10.29 5.67
N VAL A 87 1.21 -9.42 4.94
CA VAL A 87 0.86 -9.08 3.56
C VAL A 87 1.20 -10.24 2.63
N PHE A 88 2.34 -10.89 2.87
CA PHE A 88 2.73 -12.11 2.15
C PHE A 88 1.66 -13.20 2.26
N ASP A 89 1.25 -13.55 3.48
CA ASP A 89 0.21 -14.55 3.73
C ASP A 89 -1.11 -14.18 3.04
N ALA A 90 -1.53 -12.91 3.14
CA ALA A 90 -2.77 -12.46 2.50
C ALA A 90 -2.72 -12.54 0.96
N VAL A 91 -1.55 -12.35 0.35
CA VAL A 91 -1.36 -12.52 -1.10
C VAL A 91 -1.45 -14.00 -1.47
N LEU A 92 -0.78 -14.88 -0.72
CA LEU A 92 -0.82 -16.32 -0.95
C LEU A 92 -2.22 -16.89 -0.79
N ASP A 93 -2.93 -16.49 0.26
CA ASP A 93 -4.31 -16.89 0.52
C ASP A 93 -5.23 -16.47 -0.62
N ASP A 94 -5.07 -15.25 -1.15
CA ASP A 94 -5.86 -14.78 -2.30
C ASP A 94 -5.58 -15.60 -3.57
N PHE A 95 -4.32 -15.95 -3.82
CA PHE A 95 -3.95 -16.85 -4.92
C PHE A 95 -4.53 -18.26 -4.73
N ALA A 96 -4.55 -18.78 -3.51
CA ALA A 96 -5.03 -20.13 -3.22
C ALA A 96 -6.56 -20.24 -3.25
N THR A 97 -7.29 -19.17 -2.91
CA THR A 97 -8.73 -19.23 -2.65
C THR A 97 -9.59 -18.49 -3.67
N ASN A 98 -9.15 -17.32 -4.15
CA ASN A 98 -9.98 -16.44 -4.97
C ASN A 98 -9.53 -16.38 -6.43
N ARG A 99 -8.25 -16.66 -6.72
CA ARG A 99 -7.71 -16.60 -8.09
C ARG A 99 -7.69 -17.98 -8.71
N HIS A 100 -8.40 -18.14 -9.83
CA HIS A 100 -8.35 -19.36 -10.64
C HIS A 100 -7.31 -19.22 -11.75
N PRO A 101 -6.34 -20.14 -11.87
CA PRO A 101 -5.34 -20.11 -12.94
C PRO A 101 -5.99 -20.15 -14.32
N ARG A 102 -5.67 -19.17 -15.17
CA ARG A 102 -6.13 -19.15 -16.58
C ARG A 102 -5.04 -19.58 -17.55
N THR A 103 -3.80 -19.10 -17.34
CA THR A 103 -2.66 -19.33 -18.24
C THR A 103 -1.65 -20.35 -17.69
N PHE A 104 -1.76 -20.73 -16.42
CA PHE A 104 -0.78 -21.57 -15.68
C PHE A 104 0.66 -21.02 -15.66
N GLU A 105 0.82 -19.73 -15.96
CA GLU A 105 2.10 -19.05 -15.81
C GLU A 105 2.40 -18.86 -14.32
N PRO A 106 3.66 -19.08 -13.89
CA PRO A 106 4.04 -18.90 -12.50
C PRO A 106 4.07 -17.41 -12.13
N VAL A 107 3.73 -17.11 -10.87
CA VAL A 107 3.95 -15.81 -10.25
C VAL A 107 4.89 -15.99 -9.07
N TYR A 108 5.98 -15.23 -9.04
CA TYR A 108 6.95 -15.29 -7.94
C TYR A 108 6.54 -14.29 -6.85
N VAL A 109 6.21 -14.78 -5.66
CA VAL A 109 5.91 -13.95 -4.50
C VAL A 109 7.12 -13.93 -3.56
N ILE A 110 7.66 -12.74 -3.28
CA ILE A 110 8.87 -12.53 -2.48
C ILE A 110 8.57 -11.57 -1.34
N ASN A 111 8.81 -11.99 -0.10
CA ASN A 111 8.69 -11.11 1.06
C ASN A 111 10.02 -10.45 1.42
N LEU A 112 10.01 -9.13 1.56
CA LEU A 112 11.10 -8.32 2.08
C LEU A 112 10.62 -7.64 3.37
N GLU A 113 10.96 -8.21 4.52
CA GLU A 113 10.50 -7.68 5.81
C GLU A 113 11.04 -6.27 6.06
N VAL A 114 10.16 -5.27 6.09
CA VAL A 114 10.49 -3.85 6.28
C VAL A 114 9.61 -3.27 7.37
N LYS A 115 10.23 -2.60 8.35
CA LYS A 115 9.47 -1.94 9.42
C LYS A 115 8.64 -0.79 8.85
N ASP A 116 7.42 -0.64 9.36
CA ASP A 116 6.50 0.43 8.94
C ASP A 116 6.92 1.81 9.49
N THR A 117 7.99 2.35 8.91
CA THR A 117 8.50 3.70 9.16
C THR A 117 8.95 4.33 7.86
N HIS A 118 8.93 5.66 7.79
CA HIS A 118 9.33 6.40 6.59
C HIS A 118 10.76 6.07 6.11
N THR A 119 11.70 5.88 7.04
CA THR A 119 13.11 5.61 6.73
C THR A 119 13.30 4.20 6.18
N GLU A 120 12.75 3.21 6.88
CA GLU A 120 12.87 1.79 6.49
C GLU A 120 12.14 1.52 5.18
N ALA A 121 10.99 2.16 4.94
CA ALA A 121 10.29 2.07 3.65
C ALA A 121 11.13 2.56 2.46
N ALA A 122 11.94 3.62 2.64
CA ALA A 122 12.82 4.12 1.58
C ALA A 122 13.98 3.15 1.30
N SER A 123 14.57 2.58 2.35
CA SER A 123 15.61 1.53 2.24
C SER A 123 15.05 0.28 1.56
N GLY A 124 13.89 -0.19 2.00
CA GLY A 124 13.20 -1.35 1.44
C GLY A 124 12.83 -1.17 -0.03
N ALA A 125 12.35 0.01 -0.41
CA ALA A 125 12.08 0.34 -1.81
C ALA A 125 13.35 0.32 -2.68
N THR A 126 14.50 0.69 -2.12
CA THR A 126 15.79 0.62 -2.83
C THR A 126 16.25 -0.82 -3.00
N LEU A 127 16.10 -1.65 -1.97
CA LEU A 127 16.44 -3.07 -2.02
C LEU A 127 15.57 -3.84 -3.03
N ALA A 128 14.28 -3.51 -3.12
CA ALA A 128 13.33 -4.17 -4.01
C ALA A 128 13.62 -3.96 -5.52
N VAL A 129 14.47 -3.00 -5.88
CA VAL A 129 14.82 -2.68 -7.27
C VAL A 129 16.27 -3.02 -7.63
N GLN A 130 17.02 -3.60 -6.70
CA GLN A 130 18.40 -4.10 -6.91
C GLN A 130 18.39 -5.50 -7.51
#